data_AF-A0A846G8W3-F1
#
_entry.id   AF-A0A846G8W3-F1
#
_cell.length_a   1.000
_cell.length_b   1.000
_cell.length_c   1.000
_cell.angle_alpha   90.00
_cell.angle_beta   90.00
_cell.angle_gamma   90.00
#
_symmetry.space_group_name_H-M   'P 1'
#
loop_
_entity.id
_entity.type
_entity.pdbx_description
1 polymer ?
#
loop_
_entity_poly.entity_id
_entity_poly.type
_entity_poly.pdbx_seq_one_letter_code
_entity_poly.pdbx_strand_id
1 'polypeptide(L)'
;MNTNKSISTYQQYLPAILQEQVFLGRFLLAFEKILSGLYETPSKEQVITAQSENVPGVEEVLEQIHLYFNPQETPEEFLPWLAGWVALSLRDDWDIDVKRAFILEVVKFYRLRGTKEGLSELLSLYLKNAKLGEKVEIFDNFTHFPHYFQVQLTLNDRDPIKYWQQAKIAQAIIEQEKPAQTFYSLKILVPTMQLTVRSEFSHTFKLFEPTEKQTFAIEVKITPSQINSSEINQLTKQLLIQLQGNSQAITLDSHETIIENQSFTLKYTLNYQHFQDNLDGFNVKLSNRTDKDFIGSLTIKLYFQINQEIYSELVTEEQINLSPVLKICSQNKEQEIIEGNTIFQQVNPPQISGMRITEYMWSQPYKFRTFTAPKIQELEPDITAIIDKIELTAIVEVTEPNQVTSDVLNKITVRLKDDVSDFHLFTPETTIENNQIRIKRILYYYQFMQTIDQLTVTLKNLNNVKVVGKVTVQVSWDTNQGQSLHQLLAKDFILEEVPTTNILQICYNHEVGIEITREIIPTILGTNSI
;
A
#
# COMPACT_ATOMS: atom_id res chain seq x y z
N MET A 1 3.99 -42.19 78.32
CA MET A 1 3.23 -41.37 77.35
C MET A 1 3.33 -39.92 77.83
N ASN A 2 4.11 -39.13 77.11
CA ASN A 2 4.60 -37.81 77.51
C ASN A 2 3.46 -36.78 77.41
N THR A 3 3.05 -36.21 78.54
CA THR A 3 2.04 -35.13 78.61
C THR A 3 2.75 -33.79 78.70
N ASN A 4 3.31 -33.29 77.59
CA ASN A 4 3.72 -31.90 77.52
C ASN A 4 2.45 -31.04 77.49
N LYS A 5 1.94 -30.67 78.66
CA LYS A 5 0.93 -29.61 78.79
C LYS A 5 1.62 -28.30 78.41
N SER A 6 1.22 -27.69 77.30
CA SER A 6 1.58 -26.29 77.03
C SER A 6 1.08 -25.44 78.22
N ILE A 7 1.99 -24.63 78.77
CA ILE A 7 1.75 -23.69 79.85
C ILE A 7 2.20 -22.33 79.33
N SER A 8 1.44 -21.28 79.64
CA SER A 8 1.72 -19.91 79.18
C SER A 8 3.04 -19.37 79.72
N THR A 9 3.81 -18.67 78.87
CA THR A 9 5.03 -17.98 79.28
C THR A 9 4.73 -16.84 80.25
N TYR A 10 3.52 -16.27 80.20
CA TYR A 10 3.11 -15.19 81.08
C TYR A 10 3.06 -15.57 82.56
N GLN A 11 3.04 -16.88 82.87
CA GLN A 11 3.06 -17.36 84.25
C GLN A 11 4.33 -16.89 85.00
N GLN A 12 5.44 -16.64 84.30
CA GLN A 12 6.69 -16.13 84.89
C GLN A 12 6.55 -14.72 85.50
N TYR A 13 5.55 -13.94 85.05
CA TYR A 13 5.31 -12.58 85.52
C TYR A 13 4.36 -12.51 86.73
N LEU A 14 3.82 -13.65 87.18
CA LEU A 14 2.95 -13.71 88.36
C LEU A 14 3.77 -13.83 89.66
N PRO A 15 3.22 -13.45 90.83
CA PRO A 15 3.83 -13.72 92.13
C PRO A 15 4.12 -15.22 92.35
N ALA A 16 5.22 -15.54 93.03
CA ALA A 16 5.74 -16.91 93.18
C ALA A 16 4.69 -17.97 93.57
N ILE A 17 3.75 -17.63 94.46
CA ILE A 17 2.70 -18.55 94.94
C ILE A 17 1.69 -18.97 93.86
N LEU A 18 1.61 -18.21 92.76
CA LEU A 18 0.71 -18.45 91.62
C LEU A 18 1.42 -19.10 90.43
N GLN A 19 2.76 -19.14 90.43
CA GLN A 19 3.56 -19.72 89.35
C GLN A 19 3.49 -21.26 89.31
N GLU A 20 3.12 -21.92 90.41
CA GLU A 20 3.03 -23.39 90.49
C GLU A 20 1.65 -23.93 90.06
N GLN A 21 0.65 -23.06 89.83
CA GLN A 21 -0.71 -23.47 89.52
C GLN A 21 -0.91 -23.81 88.02
N VAL A 22 -1.11 -25.08 87.72
CA VAL A 22 -1.30 -25.59 86.34
C VAL A 22 -2.56 -25.05 85.66
N PHE A 23 -3.65 -24.81 86.41
CA PHE A 23 -4.87 -24.23 85.86
C PHE A 23 -4.64 -22.80 85.35
N LEU A 24 -3.96 -21.98 86.15
CA LEU A 24 -3.72 -20.57 85.83
C LEU A 24 -2.79 -20.44 84.61
N GLY A 25 -1.75 -21.27 84.53
CA GLY A 25 -0.88 -21.34 83.36
C GLY A 25 -1.62 -21.71 82.06
N ARG A 26 -2.68 -22.52 82.13
CA ARG A 26 -3.55 -22.83 80.97
C ARG A 26 -4.54 -21.72 80.67
N PHE A 27 -5.08 -21.06 81.70
CA PHE A 27 -5.99 -19.92 81.54
C PHE A 27 -5.29 -18.75 80.84
N LEU A 28 -4.03 -18.49 81.19
CA LEU A 28 -3.22 -17.43 80.60
C LEU A 28 -2.87 -17.67 79.12
N LEU A 29 -2.89 -18.90 78.62
CA LEU A 29 -2.63 -19.19 77.21
C LEU A 29 -3.58 -18.45 76.26
N ALA A 30 -4.84 -18.27 76.67
CA ALA A 30 -5.81 -17.51 75.88
C ALA A 30 -5.40 -16.03 75.75
N PHE A 31 -4.89 -15.44 76.84
CA PHE A 31 -4.42 -14.06 76.85
C PHE A 31 -3.10 -13.91 76.10
N GLU A 32 -2.15 -14.81 76.29
CA GLU A 32 -0.89 -14.83 75.55
C GLU A 32 -1.12 -14.96 74.04
N LYS A 33 -2.04 -15.85 73.63
CA LYS A 33 -2.44 -15.97 72.22
C LYS A 33 -2.99 -14.65 71.65
N ILE A 34 -3.80 -13.91 72.42
CA ILE A 34 -4.40 -12.65 71.96
C ILE A 34 -3.38 -11.51 71.97
N LEU A 35 -2.53 -11.41 73.00
CA LEU A 35 -1.64 -10.27 73.20
C LEU A 35 -0.32 -10.43 72.45
N SER A 36 0.45 -11.49 72.71
CA SER A 36 1.76 -11.71 72.08
C SER A 36 1.72 -12.68 70.90
N GLY A 37 0.64 -13.45 70.72
CA GLY A 37 0.60 -14.55 69.75
C GLY A 37 1.32 -15.79 70.27
N LEU A 38 1.13 -16.94 69.60
CA LEU A 38 1.83 -18.18 69.92
C LEU A 38 2.83 -18.51 68.81
N TYR A 39 4.07 -18.84 69.19
CA TYR A 39 5.19 -19.11 68.25
C TYR A 39 4.91 -20.18 67.19
N GLU A 40 3.91 -21.04 67.38
CA GLU A 40 3.66 -22.20 66.52
C GLU A 40 2.96 -21.87 65.18
N THR A 41 2.49 -20.62 64.99
CA THR A 41 1.88 -20.19 63.72
C THR A 41 2.18 -18.71 63.46
N PRO A 42 3.40 -18.34 63.00
CA PRO A 42 3.62 -16.98 62.52
C PRO A 42 2.70 -16.75 61.32
N SER A 43 1.88 -15.69 61.39
CA SER A 43 1.12 -15.22 60.25
C SER A 43 2.09 -14.86 59.13
N LYS A 44 1.96 -15.52 57.98
CA LYS A 44 2.74 -15.16 56.78
C LYS A 44 2.32 -13.79 56.22
N GLU A 45 1.12 -13.34 56.60
CA GLU A 45 0.54 -12.08 56.17
C GLU A 45 1.05 -10.95 57.07
N GLN A 46 1.72 -9.96 56.47
CA GLN A 46 2.22 -8.76 57.15
C GLN A 46 1.12 -7.71 57.37
N VAL A 47 -0.02 -7.88 56.69
CA VAL A 47 -1.17 -6.98 56.76
C VAL A 47 -2.39 -7.85 57.01
N ILE A 48 -3.07 -7.59 58.11
CA ILE A 48 -4.18 -8.41 58.61
C ILE A 48 -5.47 -7.87 58.01
N THR A 49 -6.30 -8.79 57.54
CA THR A 49 -7.62 -8.50 56.97
C THR A 49 -8.68 -9.31 57.70
N ALA A 50 -9.96 -9.04 57.42
CA ALA A 50 -11.06 -9.81 58.00
C ALA A 50 -11.02 -11.30 57.62
N GLN A 51 -10.25 -11.67 56.60
CA GLN A 51 -10.15 -13.04 56.06
C GLN A 51 -8.85 -13.77 56.47
N SER A 52 -7.98 -13.15 57.26
CA SER A 52 -6.69 -13.73 57.66
C SER A 52 -6.89 -15.00 58.54
N GLU A 53 -6.35 -16.14 58.10
CA GLU A 53 -6.56 -17.45 58.76
C GLU A 53 -5.85 -17.57 60.12
N ASN A 54 -4.69 -16.94 60.26
CA ASN A 54 -3.91 -16.90 61.49
C ASN A 54 -3.75 -15.45 61.92
N VAL A 55 -4.58 -15.01 62.87
CA VAL A 55 -4.50 -13.66 63.42
C VAL A 55 -3.34 -13.60 64.43
N PRO A 56 -2.31 -12.77 64.20
CA PRO A 56 -1.21 -12.60 65.16
C PRO A 56 -1.68 -11.92 66.45
N GLY A 57 -0.82 -11.94 67.47
CA GLY A 57 -1.06 -11.21 68.70
C GLY A 57 -1.10 -9.69 68.48
N VAL A 58 -1.81 -8.97 69.34
CA VAL A 58 -1.91 -7.50 69.30
C VAL A 58 -0.53 -6.82 69.25
N GLU A 59 0.48 -7.33 69.94
CA GLU A 59 1.84 -6.78 69.93
C GLU A 59 2.46 -6.82 68.52
N GLU A 60 2.31 -7.93 67.80
CA GLU A 60 2.80 -8.07 66.42
C GLU A 60 2.01 -7.18 65.44
N VAL A 61 0.69 -7.02 65.66
CA VAL A 61 -0.13 -6.05 64.90
C VAL A 61 0.40 -4.63 65.08
N LEU A 62 0.73 -4.26 66.31
CA LEU A 62 1.26 -2.93 66.64
C LEU A 62 2.67 -2.72 66.05
N GLU A 63 3.51 -3.75 66.02
CA GLU A 63 4.82 -3.70 65.36
C GLU A 63 4.68 -3.44 63.85
N GLN A 64 3.67 -4.01 63.23
CA GLN A 64 3.37 -3.88 61.79
C GLN A 64 2.45 -2.69 61.44
N ILE A 65 2.03 -1.87 62.41
CA ILE A 65 1.04 -0.79 62.19
C ILE A 65 1.45 0.21 61.11
N HIS A 66 2.77 0.41 60.92
CA HIS A 66 3.33 1.31 59.93
C HIS A 66 2.94 0.95 58.48
N LEU A 67 2.70 -0.34 58.20
CA LEU A 67 2.31 -0.83 56.87
C LEU A 67 0.90 -0.34 56.46
N TYR A 68 0.01 -0.11 57.43
CA TYR A 68 -1.34 0.39 57.17
C TYR A 68 -1.36 1.87 56.76
N PHE A 69 -0.30 2.62 57.04
CA PHE A 69 -0.17 4.02 56.63
C PHE A 69 0.38 4.18 55.22
N ASN A 70 0.88 3.11 54.59
CA ASN A 70 1.31 3.12 53.21
C ASN A 70 0.12 2.76 52.30
N PRO A 71 -0.41 3.71 51.49
CA PRO A 71 -1.53 3.44 50.61
C PRO A 71 -1.24 2.39 49.54
N GLN A 72 0.01 1.96 49.30
CA GLN A 72 0.30 0.86 48.37
C GLN A 72 0.20 -0.52 49.01
N GLU A 73 0.40 -0.62 50.32
CA GLU A 73 0.51 -1.90 51.04
C GLU A 73 -0.72 -2.19 51.91
N THR A 74 -1.45 -1.15 52.30
CA THR A 74 -2.64 -1.26 53.15
C THR A 74 -3.79 -2.03 52.48
N PRO A 75 -4.71 -2.69 53.22
CA PRO A 75 -5.87 -3.34 52.62
C PRO A 75 -6.80 -2.36 51.91
N GLU A 76 -7.52 -2.82 50.89
CA GLU A 76 -8.48 -1.97 50.16
C GLU A 76 -9.55 -1.37 51.09
N GLU A 77 -10.05 -2.17 52.03
CA GLU A 77 -11.06 -1.79 53.03
C GLU A 77 -10.60 -0.64 53.94
N PHE A 78 -9.29 -0.44 54.10
CA PHE A 78 -8.69 0.59 54.94
C PHE A 78 -8.45 1.91 54.19
N LEU A 79 -8.50 1.90 52.85
CA LEU A 79 -8.27 3.09 52.02
C LEU A 79 -9.24 4.25 52.31
N PRO A 80 -10.57 4.03 52.52
CA PRO A 80 -11.48 5.11 52.86
C PRO A 80 -11.12 5.81 54.19
N TRP A 81 -10.61 5.05 55.16
CA TRP A 81 -10.15 5.62 56.43
C TRP A 81 -8.95 6.53 56.21
N LEU A 82 -7.91 6.06 55.49
CA LEU A 82 -6.75 6.89 55.13
C LEU A 82 -7.11 8.13 54.31
N ALA A 83 -8.04 7.99 53.35
CA ALA A 83 -8.52 9.10 52.56
C ALA A 83 -9.16 10.20 53.45
N GLY A 84 -9.85 9.80 54.52
CA GLY A 84 -10.38 10.71 55.54
C GLY A 84 -9.30 11.56 56.22
N TRP A 85 -8.09 11.02 56.47
CA TRP A 85 -6.98 11.77 57.05
C TRP A 85 -6.46 12.87 56.13
N VAL A 86 -6.47 12.62 54.83
CA VAL A 86 -6.05 13.59 53.81
C VAL A 86 -7.22 14.39 53.23
N ALA A 87 -8.39 14.38 53.89
CA ALA A 87 -9.60 15.08 53.45
C ALA A 87 -10.02 14.78 51.99
N LEU A 88 -9.74 13.56 51.51
CA LEU A 88 -10.09 13.08 50.17
C LEU A 88 -11.37 12.25 50.24
N SER A 89 -12.33 12.54 49.36
CA SER A 89 -13.50 11.69 49.14
C SER A 89 -13.20 10.70 48.01
N LEU A 90 -13.04 9.43 48.33
CA LEU A 90 -12.88 8.38 47.33
C LEU A 90 -14.23 8.08 46.68
N ARG A 91 -14.24 7.96 45.36
CA ARG A 91 -15.41 7.50 44.63
C ARG A 91 -15.40 5.98 44.50
N ASP A 92 -16.57 5.36 44.56
CA ASP A 92 -16.72 3.91 44.42
C ASP A 92 -16.43 3.42 43.01
N ASP A 93 -16.62 4.29 42.01
CA ASP A 93 -16.35 4.03 40.59
C ASP A 93 -14.87 4.14 40.20
N TRP A 94 -13.98 4.36 41.17
CA TRP A 94 -12.52 4.35 40.97
C TRP A 94 -11.93 2.96 41.23
N ASP A 95 -11.07 2.55 40.31
CA ASP A 95 -10.21 1.39 40.51
C ASP A 95 -9.29 1.61 41.72
N ILE A 96 -8.89 0.50 42.34
CA ILE A 96 -8.06 0.48 43.55
C ILE A 96 -6.75 1.25 43.32
N ASP A 97 -6.10 1.05 42.17
CA ASP A 97 -4.85 1.73 41.81
C ASP A 97 -5.02 3.26 41.81
N VAL A 98 -6.15 3.75 41.29
CA VAL A 98 -6.48 5.19 41.27
C VAL A 98 -6.67 5.71 42.69
N LYS A 99 -7.42 4.98 43.54
CA LYS A 99 -7.63 5.35 44.95
C LYS A 99 -6.30 5.48 45.69
N ARG A 100 -5.41 4.49 45.55
CA ARG A 100 -4.09 4.46 46.20
C ARG A 100 -3.20 5.62 45.73
N ALA A 101 -3.16 5.86 44.42
CA ALA A 101 -2.36 6.94 43.84
C ALA A 101 -2.83 8.33 44.29
N PHE A 102 -4.15 8.54 44.38
CA PHE A 102 -4.70 9.80 44.87
C PHE A 102 -4.37 10.05 46.34
N ILE A 103 -4.51 9.05 47.22
CA ILE A 103 -4.18 9.22 48.65
C ILE A 103 -2.71 9.64 48.83
N LEU A 104 -1.80 9.05 48.05
CA LEU A 104 -0.37 9.37 48.10
C LEU A 104 -0.06 10.81 47.68
N GLU A 105 -0.69 11.30 46.62
CA GLU A 105 -0.27 12.53 45.94
C GLU A 105 -1.14 13.75 46.29
N VAL A 106 -2.39 13.57 46.74
CA VAL A 106 -3.38 14.65 46.91
C VAL A 106 -2.90 15.79 47.81
N VAL A 107 -2.11 15.48 48.85
CA VAL A 107 -1.60 16.49 49.80
C VAL A 107 -0.73 17.54 49.10
N LYS A 108 0.06 17.13 48.09
CA LYS A 108 0.86 18.08 47.30
C LYS A 108 -0.04 19.01 46.49
N PHE A 109 -1.13 18.48 45.95
CA PHE A 109 -2.06 19.21 45.07
C PHE A 109 -2.89 20.25 45.82
N TYR A 110 -3.16 20.07 47.11
CA TYR A 110 -3.82 21.10 47.90
C TYR A 110 -3.08 22.43 47.93
N ARG A 111 -1.76 22.43 47.79
CA ARG A 111 -0.95 23.65 47.69
C ARG A 111 -1.10 24.38 46.35
N LEU A 112 -1.52 23.64 45.32
CA LEU A 112 -1.72 24.12 43.94
C LEU A 112 -3.20 24.25 43.59
N ARG A 113 -4.11 24.11 44.56
CA ARG A 113 -5.55 24.17 44.33
C ARG A 113 -5.97 25.51 43.73
N GLY A 114 -6.89 25.44 42.77
CA GLY A 114 -7.36 26.62 42.02
C GLY A 114 -6.38 27.15 40.97
N THR A 115 -5.24 26.50 40.76
CA THR A 115 -4.28 26.85 39.69
C THR A 115 -4.43 25.91 38.49
N LYS A 116 -4.03 26.41 37.31
CA LYS A 116 -3.97 25.63 36.06
C LYS A 116 -3.04 24.42 36.19
N GLU A 117 -1.89 24.60 36.82
CA GLU A 117 -0.88 23.56 37.01
C GLU A 117 -1.42 22.43 37.91
N GLY A 118 -1.98 22.79 39.08
CA GLY A 118 -2.55 21.81 40.00
C GLY A 118 -3.69 20.99 39.38
N LEU A 119 -4.60 21.66 38.66
CA LEU A 119 -5.69 20.95 37.98
C LEU A 119 -5.19 20.03 36.85
N SER A 120 -4.20 20.48 36.07
CA SER A 120 -3.63 19.68 34.99
C SER A 120 -2.96 18.42 35.53
N GLU A 121 -2.10 18.55 36.54
CA GLU A 121 -1.38 17.40 37.10
C GLU A 121 -2.32 16.42 37.82
N LEU A 122 -3.35 16.90 38.51
CA LEU A 122 -4.33 16.04 39.18
C LEU A 122 -5.16 15.22 38.17
N LEU A 123 -5.58 15.85 37.07
CA LEU A 123 -6.27 15.15 35.99
C LEU A 123 -5.33 14.17 35.26
N SER A 124 -4.06 14.53 35.06
CA SER A 124 -3.06 13.60 34.51
C SER A 124 -2.82 12.40 35.43
N LEU A 125 -2.80 12.58 36.75
CA LEU A 125 -2.71 11.49 37.73
C LEU A 125 -3.88 10.52 37.56
N TYR A 126 -5.10 11.04 37.42
CA TYR A 126 -6.28 10.24 37.17
C TYR A 126 -6.17 9.43 35.88
N LEU A 127 -5.91 10.09 34.75
CA LEU A 127 -5.86 9.43 33.44
C LEU A 127 -4.77 8.36 33.39
N LYS A 128 -3.62 8.60 34.02
CA LYS A 128 -2.50 7.67 34.06
C LYS A 128 -2.85 6.39 34.81
N ASN A 129 -3.38 6.51 36.03
CA ASN A 129 -3.70 5.36 36.86
C ASN A 129 -4.94 4.61 36.36
N ALA A 130 -5.88 5.31 35.72
CA ALA A 130 -7.01 4.70 35.02
C ALA A 130 -6.61 4.08 33.66
N LYS A 131 -5.35 4.18 33.23
CA LYS A 131 -4.81 3.65 31.95
C LYS A 131 -5.50 4.23 30.70
N LEU A 132 -5.92 5.50 30.77
CA LEU A 132 -6.68 6.18 29.72
C LEU A 132 -5.85 7.15 28.87
N GLY A 133 -4.63 7.45 29.30
CA GLY A 133 -3.72 8.40 28.67
C GLY A 133 -3.05 9.30 29.71
N GLU A 134 -2.33 10.32 29.27
CA GLU A 134 -1.68 11.28 30.17
C GLU A 134 -1.91 12.75 29.73
N LYS A 135 -2.51 12.95 28.55
CA LYS A 135 -2.56 14.25 27.90
C LYS A 135 -3.77 15.07 28.37
N VAL A 136 -3.47 16.06 29.20
CA VAL A 136 -4.39 17.09 29.67
C VAL A 136 -3.90 18.45 29.18
N GLU A 137 -4.79 19.23 28.57
CA GLU A 137 -4.51 20.59 28.11
C GLU A 137 -5.56 21.53 28.67
N ILE A 138 -5.13 22.62 29.30
CA ILE A 138 -6.03 23.64 29.83
C ILE A 138 -5.80 24.94 29.07
N PHE A 139 -6.88 25.51 28.53
CA PHE A 139 -6.89 26.77 27.80
C PHE A 139 -7.58 27.83 28.66
N ASP A 140 -6.94 28.97 28.87
CA ASP A 140 -7.41 30.06 29.73
C ASP A 140 -7.33 31.44 29.05
N ASN A 141 -6.79 31.50 27.83
CA ASN A 141 -6.60 32.74 27.06
C ASN A 141 -7.86 33.14 26.28
N PHE A 142 -9.00 33.27 26.96
CA PHE A 142 -10.27 33.69 26.36
C PHE A 142 -10.58 35.15 26.65
N THR A 143 -10.38 36.03 25.67
CA THR A 143 -10.52 37.48 25.84
C THR A 143 -11.96 37.96 26.05
N HIS A 144 -12.95 37.22 25.56
CA HIS A 144 -14.37 37.60 25.62
C HIS A 144 -15.14 36.96 26.80
N PHE A 145 -14.51 36.06 27.56
CA PHE A 145 -15.13 35.31 28.65
C PHE A 145 -14.26 35.41 29.90
N PRO A 146 -14.45 36.42 30.77
CA PRO A 146 -13.71 36.50 32.02
C PRO A 146 -14.01 35.30 32.92
N HIS A 147 -13.01 34.85 33.68
CA HIS A 147 -13.12 33.71 34.60
C HIS A 147 -13.53 32.38 33.94
N TYR A 148 -13.30 32.23 32.64
CA TYR A 148 -13.58 31.02 31.89
C TYR A 148 -12.30 30.29 31.45
N PHE A 149 -12.30 28.97 31.55
CA PHE A 149 -11.25 28.11 31.00
C PHE A 149 -11.85 26.87 30.35
N GLN A 150 -11.11 26.24 29.44
CA GLN A 150 -11.51 24.99 28.81
C GLN A 150 -10.50 23.90 29.17
N VAL A 151 -11.00 22.79 29.69
CA VAL A 151 -10.21 21.59 29.95
C VAL A 151 -10.38 20.63 28.79
N GLN A 152 -9.27 20.20 28.21
CA GLN A 152 -9.22 19.22 27.13
C GLN A 152 -8.51 17.95 27.60
N LEU A 153 -9.21 16.82 27.54
CA LEU A 153 -8.67 15.50 27.87
C LEU A 153 -8.56 14.66 26.61
N THR A 154 -7.48 13.92 26.43
CA THR A 154 -7.36 12.93 25.35
C THR A 154 -7.49 11.53 25.93
N LEU A 155 -8.51 10.79 25.51
CA LEU A 155 -8.73 9.40 25.93
C LEU A 155 -8.27 8.44 24.82
N ASN A 156 -7.69 7.31 25.20
CA ASN A 156 -7.25 6.29 24.25
C ASN A 156 -8.37 5.31 23.83
N ASP A 157 -9.47 5.24 24.60
CA ASP A 157 -10.59 4.31 24.38
C ASP A 157 -11.78 5.01 23.71
N ARG A 158 -12.47 4.30 22.80
CA ARG A 158 -13.64 4.77 22.04
C ARG A 158 -14.98 4.30 22.61
N ASP A 159 -14.97 3.48 23.66
CA ASP A 159 -16.19 2.96 24.28
C ASP A 159 -17.10 4.11 24.77
N PRO A 160 -18.32 4.26 24.22
CA PRO A 160 -19.24 5.33 24.59
C PRO A 160 -19.66 5.30 26.07
N ILE A 161 -19.76 4.10 26.67
CA ILE A 161 -20.17 3.97 28.07
C ILE A 161 -19.03 4.46 28.97
N LYS A 162 -17.80 4.02 28.68
CA LYS A 162 -16.62 4.51 29.39
C LYS A 162 -16.46 6.01 29.19
N TYR A 163 -16.64 6.54 27.97
CA TYR A 163 -16.59 7.97 27.71
C TYR A 163 -17.43 8.78 28.71
N TRP A 164 -18.70 8.40 28.90
CA TRP A 164 -19.59 9.11 29.81
C TRP A 164 -19.19 8.95 31.28
N GLN A 165 -18.72 7.78 31.68
CA GLN A 165 -18.19 7.56 33.03
C GLN A 165 -16.96 8.45 33.29
N GLN A 166 -16.03 8.47 32.34
CA GLN A 166 -14.81 9.27 32.41
C GLN A 166 -15.11 10.77 32.43
N ALA A 167 -16.08 11.22 31.64
CA ALA A 167 -16.54 12.60 31.66
C ALA A 167 -17.08 13.01 33.03
N LYS A 168 -17.91 12.17 33.66
CA LYS A 168 -18.46 12.43 35.00
C LYS A 168 -17.39 12.50 36.07
N ILE A 169 -16.40 11.62 36.01
CA ILE A 169 -15.30 11.61 36.98
C ILE A 169 -14.42 12.85 36.81
N ALA A 170 -14.03 13.17 35.57
CA ALA A 170 -13.26 14.38 35.29
C ALA A 170 -14.00 15.65 35.72
N GLN A 171 -15.30 15.75 35.45
CA GLN A 171 -16.13 16.86 35.92
C GLN A 171 -16.10 16.96 37.45
N ALA A 172 -16.28 15.86 38.18
CA ALA A 172 -16.24 15.89 39.63
C ALA A 172 -14.89 16.37 40.19
N ILE A 173 -13.78 15.94 39.58
CA ILE A 173 -12.43 16.42 39.94
C ILE A 173 -12.31 17.93 39.68
N ILE A 174 -12.76 18.41 38.51
CA ILE A 174 -12.71 19.83 38.17
C ILE A 174 -13.58 20.66 39.12
N GLU A 175 -14.80 20.21 39.44
CA GLU A 175 -15.70 20.90 40.37
C GLU A 175 -15.10 21.02 41.77
N GLN A 176 -14.39 20.00 42.22
CA GLN A 176 -13.73 20.01 43.53
C GLN A 176 -12.54 20.98 43.56
N GLU A 177 -11.77 21.08 42.49
CA GLU A 177 -10.53 21.88 42.47
C GLU A 177 -10.69 23.30 41.92
N LYS A 178 -11.75 23.58 41.15
CA LYS A 178 -11.95 24.89 40.54
C LYS A 178 -12.30 25.95 41.61
N PRO A 179 -11.86 27.20 41.44
CA PRO A 179 -12.35 28.31 42.25
C PRO A 179 -13.86 28.51 42.05
N ALA A 180 -14.56 28.94 43.10
CA ALA A 180 -16.02 29.11 43.05
C ALA A 180 -16.49 30.09 41.94
N GLN A 181 -15.69 31.13 41.66
CA GLN A 181 -16.02 32.20 40.71
C GLN A 181 -15.70 31.88 39.24
N THR A 182 -15.17 30.70 38.93
CA THR A 182 -14.79 30.32 37.56
C THR A 182 -15.79 29.39 36.89
N PHE A 183 -15.87 29.52 35.57
CA PHE A 183 -16.66 28.67 34.68
C PHE A 183 -15.71 27.84 33.81
N TYR A 184 -16.14 26.65 33.41
CA TYR A 184 -15.36 25.83 32.51
C TYR A 184 -16.22 25.10 31.48
N SER A 185 -15.55 24.64 30.44
CA SER A 185 -16.05 23.55 29.60
C SER A 185 -15.08 22.39 29.60
N LEU A 186 -15.61 21.17 29.50
CA LEU A 186 -14.82 19.95 29.36
C LEU A 186 -14.96 19.45 27.93
N LYS A 187 -13.84 19.35 27.22
CA LYS A 187 -13.75 18.79 25.87
C LYS A 187 -12.96 17.49 25.92
N ILE A 188 -13.59 16.38 25.57
CA ILE A 188 -12.92 15.09 25.51
C ILE A 188 -12.62 14.76 24.06
N LEU A 189 -11.35 14.60 23.75
CA LEU A 189 -10.88 14.14 22.46
C LEU A 189 -10.69 12.62 22.53
N VAL A 190 -11.43 11.91 21.69
CA VAL A 190 -11.16 10.50 21.39
C VAL A 190 -10.54 10.45 19.98
N PRO A 191 -9.47 9.67 19.75
CA PRO A 191 -8.90 9.53 18.42
C PRO A 191 -9.93 8.87 17.52
N THR A 192 -10.52 9.65 16.60
CA THR A 192 -11.59 9.21 15.70
C THR A 192 -11.09 8.39 14.52
N MET A 193 -9.82 8.55 14.13
CA MET A 193 -9.22 7.90 12.97
C MET A 193 -7.79 7.45 13.26
N GLN A 194 -7.46 6.19 12.98
CA GLN A 194 -6.11 5.65 13.00
C GLN A 194 -5.86 4.96 11.67
N LEU A 195 -4.80 5.36 10.95
CA LEU A 195 -4.36 4.68 9.75
C LEU A 195 -3.61 3.41 10.17
N THR A 196 -4.14 2.26 9.80
CA THR A 196 -3.60 0.96 10.21
C THR A 196 -2.49 0.52 9.27
N VAL A 197 -1.53 -0.24 9.80
CA VAL A 197 -0.47 -0.87 8.99
C VAL A 197 -1.16 -1.86 8.06
N ARG A 198 -1.10 -1.58 6.76
CA ARG A 198 -1.85 -2.31 5.74
C ARG A 198 -1.08 -3.56 5.33
N SER A 199 -1.76 -4.69 5.18
CA SER A 199 -1.19 -5.80 4.42
C SER A 199 -1.16 -5.39 2.94
N GLU A 200 0.04 -5.38 2.37
CA GLU A 200 0.31 -4.84 1.04
C GLU A 200 1.18 -5.82 0.26
N PHE A 201 0.69 -6.22 -0.90
CA PHE A 201 1.50 -6.87 -1.93
C PHE A 201 1.82 -5.82 -2.98
N SER A 202 3.11 -5.63 -3.28
CA SER A 202 3.54 -4.70 -4.31
C SER A 202 4.61 -5.35 -5.17
N HIS A 203 4.45 -5.28 -6.48
CA HIS A 203 5.42 -5.83 -7.43
C HIS A 203 5.63 -4.85 -8.58
N THR A 204 6.90 -4.55 -8.83
CA THR A 204 7.32 -3.73 -9.97
C THR A 204 7.55 -4.62 -11.18
N PHE A 205 7.05 -4.20 -12.32
CA PHE A 205 7.21 -4.85 -13.60
C PHE A 205 7.51 -3.80 -14.68
N LYS A 206 7.97 -4.25 -15.83
CA LYS A 206 8.27 -3.40 -17.00
C LYS A 206 7.42 -3.83 -18.16
N LEU A 207 7.18 -2.93 -19.11
CA LEU A 207 6.53 -3.35 -20.36
C LEU A 207 7.49 -4.16 -21.24
N PHE A 208 8.75 -3.75 -21.28
CA PHE A 208 9.81 -4.45 -22.00
C PHE A 208 11.03 -4.67 -21.10
N GLU A 209 11.73 -5.79 -21.30
CA GLU A 209 12.94 -6.16 -20.56
C GLU A 209 14.11 -5.17 -20.84
N PRO A 210 15.03 -4.92 -19.90
CA PRO A 210 16.14 -3.97 -20.09
C PRO A 210 17.13 -4.39 -21.20
N THR A 211 17.84 -3.39 -21.71
CA THR A 211 18.70 -3.38 -22.91
C THR A 211 19.67 -4.54 -23.10
N GLU A 212 20.20 -5.15 -22.03
CA GLU A 212 21.15 -6.27 -22.14
C GLU A 212 20.50 -7.57 -22.65
N LYS A 213 19.17 -7.69 -22.62
CA LYS A 213 18.40 -8.87 -23.07
C LYS A 213 17.34 -8.53 -24.11
N GLN A 214 17.31 -7.30 -24.59
CA GLN A 214 16.24 -6.78 -25.41
C GLN A 214 16.63 -6.88 -26.90
N THR A 215 15.88 -7.67 -27.66
CA THR A 215 16.06 -7.79 -29.11
C THR A 215 14.85 -7.19 -29.80
N PHE A 216 14.86 -5.87 -30.02
CA PHE A 216 13.96 -5.32 -31.05
C PHE A 216 14.61 -5.58 -32.39
N ALA A 217 13.84 -6.13 -33.32
CA ALA A 217 14.30 -6.24 -34.69
C ALA A 217 13.18 -5.89 -35.66
N ILE A 218 13.51 -5.11 -36.68
CA ILE A 218 12.63 -4.88 -37.81
C ILE A 218 13.13 -5.78 -38.94
N GLU A 219 12.30 -6.73 -39.36
CA GLU A 219 12.56 -7.55 -40.54
C GLU A 219 11.84 -6.95 -41.74
N VAL A 220 12.63 -6.56 -42.73
CA VAL A 220 12.15 -6.11 -44.03
C VAL A 220 12.36 -7.25 -45.02
N LYS A 221 11.27 -7.94 -45.36
CA LYS A 221 11.25 -9.05 -46.31
C LYS A 221 10.77 -8.56 -47.67
N ILE A 222 11.54 -8.85 -48.71
CA ILE A 222 11.20 -8.55 -50.10
C ILE A 222 10.95 -9.86 -50.84
N THR A 223 9.79 -9.94 -51.50
CA THR A 223 9.39 -11.12 -52.28
C THR A 223 9.14 -10.71 -53.74
N PRO A 224 10.04 -11.06 -54.68
CA PRO A 224 9.85 -10.75 -56.10
C PRO A 224 8.65 -11.49 -56.72
N SER A 225 7.95 -10.87 -57.67
CA SER A 225 6.79 -11.50 -58.34
C SER A 225 7.18 -12.46 -59.48
N GLN A 226 8.40 -12.37 -60.03
CA GLN A 226 8.93 -13.24 -61.09
C GLN A 226 10.23 -13.90 -60.61
N ILE A 227 10.32 -15.23 -60.70
CA ILE A 227 11.31 -16.05 -59.98
C ILE A 227 12.46 -16.49 -60.89
N ASN A 228 13.70 -16.30 -60.41
CA ASN A 228 14.83 -17.22 -60.60
C ASN A 228 15.63 -17.27 -59.28
N SER A 229 15.68 -18.42 -58.61
CA SER A 229 16.34 -18.57 -57.28
C SER A 229 17.84 -18.26 -57.30
N SER A 230 18.49 -18.36 -58.46
CA SER A 230 19.89 -17.98 -58.68
C SER A 230 20.14 -16.46 -58.74
N GLU A 231 19.09 -15.66 -58.96
CA GLU A 231 19.19 -14.21 -59.11
C GLU A 231 18.99 -13.47 -57.78
N ILE A 232 18.41 -14.13 -56.75
CA ILE A 232 18.10 -13.47 -55.47
C ILE A 232 19.35 -12.96 -54.75
N ASN A 233 20.46 -13.71 -54.80
CA ASN A 233 21.74 -13.28 -54.21
C ASN A 233 22.40 -12.11 -54.97
N GLN A 234 22.09 -11.94 -56.26
CA GLN A 234 22.50 -10.75 -57.00
C GLN A 234 21.58 -9.57 -56.68
N LEU A 235 20.28 -9.85 -56.61
CA LEU A 235 19.23 -8.89 -56.26
C LEU A 235 19.43 -8.28 -54.87
N THR A 236 19.86 -9.06 -53.87
CA THR A 236 20.18 -8.55 -52.51
C THR A 236 21.31 -7.53 -52.49
N LYS A 237 22.22 -7.58 -53.48
CA LYS A 237 23.32 -6.60 -53.64
C LYS A 237 22.94 -5.39 -54.47
N GLN A 238 21.87 -5.51 -55.27
CA GLN A 238 21.41 -4.50 -56.22
C GLN A 238 20.20 -3.70 -55.73
N LEU A 239 19.36 -4.27 -54.86
CA LEU A 239 18.32 -3.54 -54.14
C LEU A 239 18.88 -3.01 -52.82
N LEU A 240 19.10 -1.70 -52.76
CA LEU A 240 19.51 -1.05 -51.53
C LEU A 240 18.26 -0.69 -50.72
N ILE A 241 18.24 -1.14 -49.47
CA ILE A 241 17.14 -0.91 -48.52
C ILE A 241 17.69 -0.08 -47.37
N GLN A 242 17.04 1.04 -47.10
CA GLN A 242 17.39 1.90 -45.99
C GLN A 242 16.21 2.03 -45.04
N LEU A 243 16.40 1.59 -43.81
CA LEU A 243 15.49 1.83 -42.70
C LEU A 243 15.87 3.16 -42.03
N GLN A 244 14.88 4.04 -41.83
CA GLN A 244 15.04 5.34 -41.17
C GLN A 244 13.90 5.60 -40.18
N GLY A 245 14.15 6.49 -39.24
CA GLY A 245 13.12 7.09 -38.41
C GLY A 245 12.25 8.07 -39.19
N ASN A 246 11.01 8.28 -38.76
CA ASN A 246 10.08 9.21 -39.41
C ASN A 246 10.46 10.69 -39.19
N SER A 247 11.13 11.02 -38.08
CA SER A 247 11.52 12.39 -37.71
C SER A 247 13.05 12.64 -37.73
N GLN A 248 13.88 11.60 -37.53
CA GLN A 248 15.34 11.69 -37.56
C GLN A 248 15.98 10.48 -38.27
N ALA A 249 17.16 10.66 -38.85
CA ALA A 249 17.91 9.56 -39.47
C ALA A 249 18.47 8.63 -38.39
N ILE A 250 18.14 7.34 -38.46
CA ILE A 250 18.73 6.31 -37.60
C ILE A 250 19.93 5.73 -38.34
N THR A 251 21.11 5.80 -37.72
CA THR A 251 22.31 5.13 -38.23
C THR A 251 22.34 3.74 -37.60
N LEU A 252 21.98 2.71 -38.37
CA LEU A 252 22.03 1.33 -37.92
C LEU A 252 23.38 0.73 -38.31
N ASP A 253 24.17 0.34 -37.31
CA ASP A 253 25.57 -0.06 -37.51
C ASP A 253 25.72 -1.35 -38.34
N SER A 254 24.67 -2.17 -38.45
CA SER A 254 24.64 -3.36 -39.32
C SER A 254 23.23 -3.95 -39.45
N HIS A 255 22.99 -4.68 -40.54
CA HIS A 255 21.82 -5.55 -40.71
C HIS A 255 22.28 -6.98 -41.00
N GLU A 256 21.50 -7.97 -40.59
CA GLU A 256 21.71 -9.35 -41.02
C GLU A 256 20.87 -9.62 -42.28
N THR A 257 21.50 -10.15 -43.33
CA THR A 257 20.79 -10.51 -44.57
C THR A 257 20.57 -12.02 -44.61
N ILE A 258 19.30 -12.42 -44.56
CA ILE A 258 18.86 -13.81 -44.65
C ILE A 258 18.31 -14.02 -46.06
N ILE A 259 18.90 -14.93 -46.82
CA ILE A 259 18.50 -15.24 -48.20
C ILE A 259 17.75 -16.57 -48.21
N GLU A 260 16.50 -16.54 -48.68
CA GLU A 260 15.67 -17.71 -48.90
C GLU A 260 15.52 -17.96 -50.41
N ASN A 261 15.02 -19.13 -50.80
CA ASN A 261 14.92 -19.52 -52.22
C ASN A 261 14.01 -18.63 -53.08
N GLN A 262 13.14 -17.82 -52.47
CA GLN A 262 12.13 -16.98 -53.15
C GLN A 262 12.04 -15.55 -52.60
N SER A 263 12.82 -15.21 -51.58
CA SER A 263 12.80 -13.89 -50.94
C SER A 263 14.10 -13.63 -50.21
N PHE A 264 14.36 -12.37 -49.88
CA PHE A 264 15.43 -12.03 -48.95
C PHE A 264 14.90 -11.12 -47.86
N THR A 265 15.46 -11.26 -46.67
CA THR A 265 15.07 -10.53 -45.47
C THR A 265 16.28 -9.78 -44.95
N LEU A 266 16.08 -8.49 -44.66
CA LEU A 266 17.03 -7.69 -43.91
C LEU A 266 16.51 -7.53 -42.49
N LYS A 267 17.26 -8.03 -41.53
CA LYS A 267 16.96 -7.93 -40.11
C LYS A 267 17.79 -6.81 -39.51
N TYR A 268 17.11 -5.73 -39.12
CA TYR A 268 17.70 -4.58 -38.48
C TYR A 268 17.50 -4.68 -36.97
N THR A 269 18.58 -4.88 -36.21
CA THR A 269 18.51 -4.87 -34.75
C THR A 269 18.46 -3.44 -34.24
N LEU A 270 17.49 -3.15 -33.38
CA LEU A 270 17.30 -1.86 -32.75
C LEU A 270 17.61 -1.96 -31.26
N ASN A 271 18.36 -1.01 -30.73
CA ASN A 271 18.42 -0.83 -29.28
C ASN A 271 17.13 -0.15 -28.78
N TYR A 272 16.93 -0.20 -27.48
CA TYR A 272 15.74 0.37 -26.84
C TYR A 272 15.52 1.85 -27.14
N GLN A 273 16.59 2.65 -27.07
CA GLN A 273 16.53 4.10 -27.30
C GLN A 273 16.09 4.42 -28.74
N HIS A 274 16.65 3.73 -29.73
CA HIS A 274 16.26 3.88 -31.14
C HIS A 274 14.81 3.46 -31.38
N PHE A 275 14.30 2.45 -30.67
CA PHE A 275 12.88 2.10 -30.74
C PHE A 275 12.01 3.21 -30.13
N GLN A 276 12.37 3.72 -28.94
CA GLN A 276 11.64 4.79 -28.26
C GLN A 276 11.61 6.10 -29.07
N ASP A 277 12.74 6.53 -29.61
CA ASP A 277 12.87 7.78 -30.37
C ASP A 277 12.06 7.76 -31.69
N ASN A 278 11.58 6.58 -32.13
CA ASN A 278 10.95 6.37 -33.44
C ASN A 278 9.57 5.70 -33.36
N LEU A 279 8.89 5.80 -32.22
CA LEU A 279 7.53 5.28 -32.04
C LEU A 279 6.50 5.96 -32.95
N ASP A 280 6.68 7.24 -33.29
CA ASP A 280 5.84 7.96 -34.26
C ASP A 280 5.90 7.36 -35.69
N GLY A 281 6.83 6.44 -35.89
CA GLY A 281 6.91 5.57 -37.05
C GLY A 281 8.33 5.44 -37.59
N PHE A 282 8.48 4.42 -38.44
CA PHE A 282 9.65 4.18 -39.26
C PHE A 282 9.30 4.38 -40.72
N ASN A 283 10.32 4.52 -41.57
CA ASN A 283 10.15 4.40 -43.00
C ASN A 283 11.24 3.55 -43.63
N VAL A 284 10.84 2.79 -44.64
CA VAL A 284 11.76 2.07 -45.51
C VAL A 284 11.83 2.78 -46.85
N LYS A 285 13.04 3.07 -47.31
CA LYS A 285 13.33 3.56 -48.66
C LYS A 285 14.03 2.47 -49.44
N LEU A 286 13.61 2.29 -50.67
CA LEU A 286 14.16 1.29 -51.57
C LEU A 286 14.83 1.98 -52.75
N SER A 287 15.94 1.42 -53.21
CA SER A 287 16.66 1.92 -54.38
C SER A 287 16.99 0.75 -55.28
N ASN A 288 16.41 0.75 -56.48
CA ASN A 288 16.59 -0.30 -57.46
C ASN A 288 17.82 -0.02 -58.35
N ARG A 289 18.94 -0.71 -58.10
CA ARG A 289 20.16 -0.59 -58.92
C ARG A 289 20.28 -1.70 -59.97
N THR A 290 19.20 -2.42 -60.24
CA THR A 290 19.14 -3.39 -61.35
C THR A 290 18.96 -2.65 -62.68
N ASP A 291 18.90 -3.41 -63.78
CA ASP A 291 18.70 -2.89 -65.14
C ASP A 291 17.22 -2.91 -65.60
N LYS A 292 16.31 -3.40 -64.76
CA LYS A 292 14.88 -3.58 -65.08
C LYS A 292 13.98 -3.02 -63.98
N ASP A 293 12.71 -2.84 -64.30
CA ASP A 293 11.70 -2.55 -63.28
C ASP A 293 11.57 -3.76 -62.33
N PHE A 294 11.54 -3.47 -61.03
CA PHE A 294 11.38 -4.48 -60.00
C PHE A 294 9.93 -4.49 -59.50
N ILE A 295 9.26 -5.64 -59.62
CA ILE A 295 7.90 -5.87 -59.12
C ILE A 295 7.95 -6.97 -58.06
N GLY A 296 7.38 -6.69 -56.89
CA GLY A 296 7.35 -7.61 -55.77
C GLY A 296 6.49 -7.09 -54.61
N SER A 297 6.57 -7.76 -53.47
CA SER A 297 5.96 -7.30 -52.22
C SER A 297 7.00 -6.95 -51.16
N LEU A 298 6.66 -5.95 -50.35
CA LEU A 298 7.36 -5.51 -49.15
C LEU A 298 6.56 -6.00 -47.95
N THR A 299 7.17 -6.84 -47.12
CA THR A 299 6.58 -7.30 -45.87
C THR A 299 7.45 -6.84 -44.71
N ILE A 300 6.88 -6.12 -43.75
CA ILE A 300 7.61 -5.61 -42.59
C ILE A 300 7.08 -6.30 -41.33
N LYS A 301 7.97 -6.90 -40.56
CA LYS A 301 7.67 -7.50 -39.26
C LYS A 301 8.47 -6.85 -38.14
N LEU A 302 7.81 -6.62 -37.01
CA LEU A 302 8.44 -6.16 -35.78
C LEU A 302 8.63 -7.36 -34.86
N TYR A 303 9.85 -7.55 -34.36
CA TYR A 303 10.18 -8.50 -33.32
C TYR A 303 10.49 -7.75 -32.04
N PHE A 304 9.99 -8.26 -30.93
CA PHE A 304 10.25 -7.75 -29.60
C PHE A 304 10.15 -8.89 -28.58
N GLN A 305 10.66 -8.65 -27.39
CA GLN A 305 10.65 -9.63 -26.31
C GLN A 305 9.85 -9.11 -25.11
N ILE A 306 8.94 -9.93 -24.61
CA ILE A 306 8.20 -9.69 -23.36
C ILE A 306 8.40 -10.92 -22.49
N ASN A 307 8.84 -10.74 -21.23
CA ASN A 307 9.02 -11.84 -20.28
C ASN A 307 9.87 -13.01 -20.81
N GLN A 308 10.94 -12.72 -21.53
CA GLN A 308 11.85 -13.72 -22.11
C GLN A 308 11.27 -14.55 -23.27
N GLU A 309 10.05 -14.24 -23.72
CA GLU A 309 9.46 -14.80 -24.93
C GLU A 309 9.58 -13.82 -26.10
N ILE A 310 9.93 -14.33 -27.29
CA ILE A 310 10.06 -13.55 -28.51
C ILE A 310 8.73 -13.55 -29.26
N TYR A 311 8.23 -12.36 -29.56
CA TYR A 311 7.02 -12.14 -30.32
C TYR A 311 7.37 -11.49 -31.67
N SER A 312 6.56 -11.78 -32.69
CA SER A 312 6.67 -11.17 -34.01
C SER A 312 5.30 -10.69 -34.48
N GLU A 313 5.20 -9.43 -34.89
CA GLU A 313 3.98 -8.84 -35.42
C GLU A 313 4.18 -8.39 -36.87
N LEU A 314 3.18 -8.66 -37.73
CA LEU A 314 3.16 -8.10 -39.07
C LEU A 314 2.73 -6.63 -38.98
N VAL A 315 3.60 -5.74 -39.46
CA VAL A 315 3.36 -4.31 -39.42
C VAL A 315 2.70 -3.83 -40.70
N THR A 316 3.27 -4.15 -41.86
CA THR A 316 2.68 -3.79 -43.15
C THR A 316 3.05 -4.80 -44.23
N GLU A 317 2.20 -4.90 -45.24
CA GLU A 317 2.44 -5.64 -46.46
C GLU A 317 1.97 -4.80 -47.65
N GLU A 318 2.90 -4.42 -48.52
CA GLU A 318 2.64 -3.52 -49.66
C GLU A 318 3.19 -4.09 -50.96
N GLN A 319 2.57 -3.74 -52.08
CA GLN A 319 3.09 -4.06 -53.41
C GLN A 319 4.08 -2.98 -53.86
N ILE A 320 5.21 -3.41 -54.40
CA ILE A 320 6.31 -2.54 -54.80
C ILE A 320 6.45 -2.59 -56.33
N ASN A 321 6.59 -1.43 -56.94
CA ASN A 321 7.01 -1.28 -58.33
C ASN A 321 8.11 -0.21 -58.39
N LEU A 322 9.37 -0.63 -58.61
CA LEU A 322 10.54 0.26 -58.60
C LEU A 322 11.20 0.32 -59.96
N SER A 323 11.28 1.51 -60.55
CA SER A 323 12.12 1.73 -61.72
C SER A 323 13.62 1.76 -61.37
N PRO A 324 14.50 1.33 -62.29
CA PRO A 324 15.93 1.31 -62.04
C PRO A 324 16.53 2.72 -61.99
N VAL A 325 17.45 2.95 -61.04
CA VAL A 325 18.01 4.27 -60.70
C VAL A 325 18.96 4.81 -61.76
N LEU A 326 19.74 3.92 -62.39
CA LEU A 326 20.61 4.25 -63.50
C LEU A 326 20.07 3.56 -64.75
N LYS A 327 19.77 4.32 -65.79
CA LYS A 327 19.50 3.79 -67.13
C LYS A 327 20.57 4.33 -68.08
N ILE A 328 21.20 3.44 -68.86
CA ILE A 328 21.96 3.86 -70.03
C ILE A 328 20.95 3.99 -71.16
N CYS A 329 20.83 5.18 -71.72
CA CYS A 329 19.88 5.43 -72.80
C CYS A 329 20.62 5.69 -74.10
N SER A 330 20.00 5.29 -75.22
CA SER A 330 20.48 5.64 -76.55
C SER A 330 19.57 6.69 -77.16
N GLN A 331 20.14 7.63 -77.90
CA GLN A 331 19.35 8.66 -78.58
C GLN A 331 19.15 8.25 -80.04
N ASN A 332 17.89 8.29 -80.51
CA ASN A 332 17.59 8.01 -81.91
C ASN A 332 17.96 9.19 -82.82
N LYS A 333 17.87 9.00 -84.14
CA LYS A 333 18.20 10.05 -85.13
C LYS A 333 17.28 11.28 -85.03
N GLU A 334 16.14 11.16 -84.36
CA GLU A 334 15.13 12.21 -84.14
C GLU A 334 15.30 12.88 -82.77
N GLN A 335 16.41 12.61 -82.08
CA GLN A 335 16.72 13.10 -80.73
C GLN A 335 15.84 12.54 -79.60
N GLU A 336 14.97 11.57 -79.87
CA GLU A 336 14.17 10.89 -78.85
C GLU A 336 14.99 9.84 -78.11
N ILE A 337 14.71 9.69 -76.81
CA ILE A 337 15.42 8.76 -75.93
C ILE A 337 14.79 7.37 -76.09
N ILE A 338 15.57 6.40 -76.56
CA ILE A 338 15.20 4.98 -76.62
C ILE A 338 15.87 4.23 -75.46
N GLU A 339 15.11 3.33 -74.82
CA GLU A 339 15.54 2.52 -73.67
C GLU A 339 16.82 1.71 -73.96
N GLY A 340 17.71 1.62 -72.99
CA GLY A 340 18.91 0.80 -73.02
C GLY A 340 19.21 0.17 -71.66
N ASN A 341 20.11 -0.83 -71.64
CA ASN A 341 20.39 -1.67 -70.47
C ASN A 341 21.45 -1.04 -69.55
N THR A 342 21.35 -1.27 -68.24
CA THR A 342 22.26 -0.71 -67.21
C THR A 342 23.59 -1.47 -67.08
N ILE A 343 23.76 -2.62 -67.75
CA ILE A 343 24.95 -3.48 -67.65
C ILE A 343 25.94 -3.18 -68.79
N PHE A 344 27.21 -2.92 -68.46
CA PHE A 344 28.30 -2.55 -69.38
C PHE A 344 28.73 -3.63 -70.40
N GLN A 345 28.06 -4.78 -70.47
CA GLN A 345 28.35 -5.82 -71.46
C GLN A 345 27.40 -5.71 -72.65
N GLN A 346 27.64 -4.73 -73.51
CA GLN A 346 27.07 -4.72 -74.85
C GLN A 346 28.14 -5.15 -75.87
N VAL A 347 27.81 -6.11 -76.72
CA VAL A 347 28.70 -6.64 -77.77
C VAL A 347 28.93 -5.61 -78.89
N ASN A 348 28.04 -4.60 -79.02
CA ASN A 348 28.18 -3.50 -79.96
C ASN A 348 27.86 -2.16 -79.25
N PRO A 349 28.75 -1.16 -79.27
CA PRO A 349 28.50 0.13 -78.64
C PRO A 349 27.41 0.93 -79.41
N PRO A 350 26.45 1.59 -78.73
CA PRO A 350 25.50 2.50 -79.37
C PRO A 350 26.23 3.73 -79.97
N GLN A 351 25.71 4.28 -81.07
CA GLN A 351 26.32 5.42 -81.77
C GLN A 351 26.42 6.69 -80.90
N ILE A 352 25.48 6.91 -79.97
CA ILE A 352 25.51 7.97 -78.95
C ILE A 352 24.84 7.42 -77.69
N SER A 353 25.64 7.17 -76.64
CA SER A 353 25.13 6.68 -75.35
C SER A 353 25.12 7.82 -74.34
N GLY A 354 23.99 8.00 -73.66
CA GLY A 354 23.84 8.94 -72.55
C GLY A 354 23.61 8.19 -71.23
N MET A 355 24.11 8.74 -70.13
CA MET A 355 23.74 8.30 -68.78
C MET A 355 22.57 9.13 -68.29
N ARG A 356 21.48 8.45 -67.88
CA ARG A 356 20.36 9.10 -67.18
C ARG A 356 20.27 8.53 -65.77
N ILE A 357 20.43 9.41 -64.79
CA ILE A 357 20.01 9.13 -63.41
C ILE A 357 18.52 9.48 -63.36
N THR A 358 17.69 8.56 -62.86
CA THR A 358 16.27 8.88 -62.61
C THR A 358 16.18 10.04 -61.63
N GLU A 359 15.17 10.91 -61.77
CA GLU A 359 15.02 12.12 -60.94
C GLU A 359 15.04 11.82 -59.42
N TYR A 360 14.72 10.59 -59.02
CA TYR A 360 14.78 10.11 -57.66
C TYR A 360 15.62 8.83 -57.57
N MET A 361 16.68 8.85 -56.74
CA MET A 361 17.52 7.68 -56.43
C MET A 361 16.87 6.71 -55.43
N TRP A 362 15.83 7.16 -54.73
CA TRP A 362 15.10 6.43 -53.71
C TRP A 362 13.61 6.43 -54.04
N SER A 363 12.91 5.37 -53.66
CA SER A 363 11.45 5.32 -53.67
C SER A 363 10.87 6.41 -52.75
N GLN A 364 9.58 6.70 -52.94
CA GLN A 364 8.83 7.35 -51.87
C GLN A 364 8.93 6.48 -50.59
N PRO A 365 9.02 7.11 -49.40
CA PRO A 365 9.21 6.38 -48.16
C PRO A 365 7.96 5.56 -47.83
N TYR A 366 8.13 4.25 -47.66
CA TYR A 366 7.11 3.35 -47.14
C TYR A 366 7.03 3.55 -45.62
N LYS A 367 6.12 4.42 -45.18
CA LYS A 367 5.95 4.78 -43.77
C LYS A 367 5.10 3.75 -43.06
N PHE A 368 5.54 3.31 -41.90
CA PHE A 368 4.78 2.40 -41.05
C PHE A 368 4.93 2.77 -39.58
N ARG A 369 3.95 2.40 -38.77
CA ARG A 369 3.96 2.58 -37.32
C ARG A 369 3.98 1.24 -36.63
N THR A 370 4.60 1.19 -35.46
CA THR A 370 4.64 -0.01 -34.64
C THR A 370 3.30 -0.26 -33.94
N PHE A 371 2.54 0.80 -33.67
CA PHE A 371 1.20 0.74 -33.08
C PHE A 371 0.16 1.44 -33.97
N THR A 372 -1.09 1.02 -33.88
CA THR A 372 -2.17 1.63 -34.66
C THR A 372 -2.58 2.96 -34.04
N ALA A 373 -2.71 4.00 -34.87
CA ALA A 373 -3.25 5.28 -34.42
C ALA A 373 -4.71 5.09 -33.96
N PRO A 374 -5.15 5.73 -32.86
CA PRO A 374 -6.53 5.66 -32.43
C PRO A 374 -7.45 6.24 -33.50
N LYS A 375 -8.68 5.70 -33.61
CA LYS A 375 -9.73 6.31 -34.42
C LYS A 375 -9.93 7.74 -33.94
N ILE A 376 -9.62 8.70 -34.80
CA ILE A 376 -9.76 10.13 -34.53
C ILE A 376 -11.21 10.41 -34.10
N GLN A 377 -11.42 10.86 -32.86
CA GLN A 377 -12.61 11.64 -32.54
C GLN A 377 -12.24 13.10 -32.80
N GLU A 378 -12.87 13.71 -33.81
CA GLU A 378 -12.75 15.13 -34.09
C GLU A 378 -13.29 15.92 -32.89
N LEU A 379 -12.39 16.40 -32.04
CA LEU A 379 -12.68 17.41 -31.02
C LEU A 379 -12.17 18.75 -31.56
N GLU A 380 -12.99 19.40 -32.39
CA GLU A 380 -12.81 20.78 -32.88
C GLU A 380 -11.52 21.09 -33.68
N PRO A 381 -11.53 22.11 -34.55
CA PRO A 381 -10.49 22.28 -35.56
C PRO A 381 -9.29 22.98 -34.92
N ASP A 382 -8.19 22.24 -34.71
CA ASP A 382 -6.78 22.70 -34.64
C ASP A 382 -5.88 21.85 -33.73
N ILE A 383 -6.36 20.72 -33.19
CA ILE A 383 -5.50 19.77 -32.45
C ILE A 383 -5.58 18.38 -33.08
N THR A 384 -4.70 18.08 -34.05
CA THR A 384 -4.40 16.70 -34.45
C THR A 384 -3.38 16.10 -33.50
N ALA A 385 -3.84 15.45 -32.43
CA ALA A 385 -3.00 14.58 -31.62
C ALA A 385 -3.14 13.14 -32.15
N ILE A 386 -2.06 12.63 -32.77
CA ILE A 386 -1.86 11.21 -32.98
C ILE A 386 -1.49 10.63 -31.61
N ILE A 387 -2.31 9.75 -31.04
CA ILE A 387 -2.06 9.22 -29.69
C ILE A 387 -2.02 7.70 -29.70
N ASP A 388 -0.85 7.13 -29.94
CA ASP A 388 -0.67 5.69 -29.74
C ASP A 388 -1.01 5.34 -28.28
N LYS A 389 -1.81 4.29 -28.08
CA LYS A 389 -2.29 3.86 -26.76
C LYS A 389 -2.00 2.38 -26.52
N ILE A 390 -1.74 2.05 -25.27
CA ILE A 390 -1.73 0.67 -24.79
C ILE A 390 -2.71 0.53 -23.64
N GLU A 391 -3.27 -0.66 -23.47
CA GLU A 391 -4.24 -0.98 -22.43
C GLU A 391 -3.62 -2.01 -21.49
N LEU A 392 -3.34 -1.61 -20.25
CA LEU A 392 -2.89 -2.49 -19.19
C LEU A 392 -4.10 -3.04 -18.43
N THR A 393 -4.17 -4.36 -18.29
CA THR A 393 -5.22 -5.01 -17.50
C THR A 393 -4.59 -5.80 -16.37
N ALA A 394 -4.88 -5.43 -15.13
CA ALA A 394 -4.57 -6.24 -13.95
C ALA A 394 -5.77 -7.13 -13.64
N ILE A 395 -5.55 -8.43 -13.56
CA ILE A 395 -6.52 -9.46 -13.20
C ILE A 395 -6.05 -10.08 -11.89
N VAL A 396 -6.85 -9.94 -10.84
CA VAL A 396 -6.59 -10.47 -9.51
C VAL A 396 -7.59 -11.59 -9.27
N GLU A 397 -7.11 -12.81 -9.26
CA GLU A 397 -7.89 -14.01 -9.00
C GLU A 397 -7.71 -14.42 -7.54
N VAL A 398 -8.81 -14.49 -6.79
CA VAL A 398 -8.80 -14.85 -5.37
C VAL A 398 -9.14 -16.33 -5.22
N THR A 399 -8.25 -17.09 -4.56
CA THR A 399 -8.40 -18.52 -4.32
C THR A 399 -8.76 -18.86 -2.88
N GLU A 400 -8.37 -18.00 -1.92
CA GLU A 400 -8.77 -18.11 -0.52
C GLU A 400 -9.32 -16.76 -0.03
N PRO A 401 -10.39 -16.73 0.78
CA PRO A 401 -11.06 -17.86 1.46
C PRO A 401 -11.95 -18.73 0.56
N ASN A 402 -12.26 -19.96 1.00
CA ASN A 402 -13.06 -20.95 0.24
C ASN A 402 -14.43 -20.43 -0.27
N GLN A 403 -15.01 -19.44 0.42
CA GLN A 403 -16.19 -18.71 -0.05
C GLN A 403 -15.79 -17.26 -0.34
N VAL A 404 -15.56 -16.96 -1.62
CA VAL A 404 -15.31 -15.61 -2.09
C VAL A 404 -16.65 -14.93 -2.37
N THR A 405 -17.01 -13.96 -1.55
CA THR A 405 -18.22 -13.14 -1.74
C THR A 405 -17.87 -11.82 -2.43
N SER A 406 -18.88 -11.15 -3.03
CA SER A 406 -18.69 -9.79 -3.58
C SER A 406 -18.17 -8.80 -2.54
N ASP A 407 -18.54 -8.98 -1.26
CA ASP A 407 -18.04 -8.17 -0.15
C ASP A 407 -16.53 -8.34 0.06
N VAL A 408 -16.01 -9.57 0.00
CA VAL A 408 -14.56 -9.83 0.10
C VAL A 408 -13.80 -9.14 -1.03
N LEU A 409 -14.31 -9.23 -2.25
CA LEU A 409 -13.69 -8.65 -3.45
C LEU A 409 -13.72 -7.12 -3.42
N ASN A 410 -14.84 -6.51 -2.99
CA ASN A 410 -14.97 -5.05 -2.85
C ASN A 410 -14.00 -4.46 -1.81
N LYS A 411 -13.52 -5.29 -0.87
CA LYS A 411 -12.56 -4.93 0.18
C LYS A 411 -11.12 -5.20 -0.22
N ILE A 412 -10.85 -5.59 -1.46
CA ILE A 412 -9.50 -5.68 -2.01
C ILE A 412 -9.27 -4.47 -2.91
N THR A 413 -8.31 -3.63 -2.54
CA THR A 413 -7.92 -2.50 -3.39
C THR A 413 -6.81 -2.93 -4.33
N VAL A 414 -7.01 -2.75 -5.62
CA VAL A 414 -6.00 -3.00 -6.65
C VAL A 414 -5.59 -1.67 -7.26
N ARG A 415 -4.29 -1.42 -7.37
CA ARG A 415 -3.73 -0.18 -7.93
C ARG A 415 -2.65 -0.50 -8.94
N LEU A 416 -2.74 0.15 -10.11
CA LEU A 416 -1.66 0.23 -11.08
C LEU A 416 -1.05 1.63 -11.00
N LYS A 417 0.20 1.73 -10.53
CA LYS A 417 0.94 2.97 -10.35
C LYS A 417 2.09 3.04 -11.37
N ASP A 418 2.36 4.25 -11.87
CA ASP A 418 3.62 4.58 -12.52
C ASP A 418 4.40 5.62 -11.70
N ASP A 419 5.67 5.83 -12.04
CA ASP A 419 6.59 6.68 -11.28
C ASP A 419 6.54 8.18 -11.64
N VAL A 420 5.81 8.55 -12.69
CA VAL A 420 5.88 9.91 -13.25
C VAL A 420 4.59 10.69 -12.99
N SER A 421 3.49 10.01 -12.69
CA SER A 421 2.23 10.63 -12.30
C SER A 421 2.07 10.72 -10.78
N ASP A 422 1.95 11.95 -10.26
CA ASP A 422 1.40 12.24 -8.92
C ASP A 422 -0.10 11.95 -8.83
N PHE A 423 -0.71 11.52 -9.94
CA PHE A 423 -2.14 11.23 -9.97
C PHE A 423 -2.45 10.00 -9.09
N HIS A 424 -3.07 10.30 -7.95
CA HIS A 424 -3.94 9.38 -7.24
C HIS A 424 -5.20 9.15 -8.10
N LEU A 425 -5.10 8.36 -9.16
CA LEU A 425 -6.20 8.14 -10.09
C LEU A 425 -7.30 7.29 -9.43
N PHE A 426 -8.54 7.77 -9.53
CA PHE A 426 -9.73 6.94 -9.47
C PHE A 426 -9.50 5.70 -10.35
N THR A 427 -9.70 4.53 -9.75
CA THR A 427 -9.55 3.24 -10.44
C THR A 427 -10.40 3.25 -11.71
N PRO A 428 -9.77 3.09 -12.89
CA PRO A 428 -10.50 2.93 -14.14
C PRO A 428 -11.28 1.60 -14.10
N GLU A 429 -12.43 1.55 -14.77
CA GLU A 429 -13.37 0.41 -14.87
C GLU A 429 -12.96 -0.86 -14.09
N THR A 430 -13.30 -0.90 -12.81
CA THR A 430 -13.15 -2.10 -11.99
C THR A 430 -14.35 -3.00 -12.26
N THR A 431 -14.12 -4.17 -12.86
CA THR A 431 -15.15 -5.20 -13.01
C THR A 431 -14.85 -6.35 -12.06
N ILE A 432 -15.85 -6.76 -11.28
CA ILE A 432 -15.75 -7.85 -10.31
C ILE A 432 -16.72 -8.94 -10.72
N GLU A 433 -16.20 -10.05 -11.24
CA GLU A 433 -16.99 -11.20 -11.69
C GLU A 433 -16.20 -12.49 -11.41
N ASN A 434 -16.89 -13.59 -11.05
CA ASN A 434 -16.29 -14.93 -10.92
C ASN A 434 -14.98 -14.97 -10.09
N ASN A 435 -14.97 -14.38 -8.89
CA ASN A 435 -13.79 -14.31 -7.99
C ASN A 435 -12.58 -13.55 -8.56
N GLN A 436 -12.79 -12.78 -9.63
CA GLN A 436 -11.76 -11.99 -10.27
C GLN A 436 -12.06 -10.50 -10.18
N ILE A 437 -11.04 -9.73 -9.83
CA ILE A 437 -11.06 -8.27 -9.92
C ILE A 437 -10.23 -7.90 -11.13
N ARG A 438 -10.85 -7.24 -12.10
CA ARG A 438 -10.17 -6.75 -13.29
C ARG A 438 -10.17 -5.23 -13.29
N ILE A 439 -8.99 -4.64 -13.42
CA ILE A 439 -8.79 -3.20 -13.57
C ILE A 439 -8.07 -2.94 -14.87
N LYS A 440 -8.63 -2.04 -15.69
CA LYS A 440 -8.09 -1.68 -17.00
C LYS A 440 -7.58 -0.25 -17.00
N ARG A 441 -6.32 -0.02 -17.36
CA ARG A 441 -5.71 1.30 -17.46
C ARG A 441 -5.24 1.56 -18.89
N ILE A 442 -5.64 2.69 -19.45
CA ILE A 442 -5.15 3.15 -20.76
C ILE A 442 -3.93 4.05 -20.50
N LEU A 443 -2.82 3.78 -21.18
CA LEU A 443 -1.64 4.64 -21.21
C LEU A 443 -1.49 5.23 -22.61
N TYR A 444 -1.41 6.55 -22.68
CA TYR A 444 -1.20 7.29 -23.92
C TYR A 444 0.28 7.55 -24.18
N TYR A 445 0.66 7.74 -25.45
CA TYR A 445 2.03 7.90 -25.95
C TYR A 445 2.99 8.68 -25.03
N TYR A 446 2.65 9.90 -24.66
CA TYR A 446 3.52 10.76 -23.82
C TYR A 446 3.71 10.23 -22.39
N GLN A 447 2.72 9.52 -21.84
CA GLN A 447 2.79 8.90 -20.51
C GLN A 447 3.60 7.62 -20.58
N PHE A 448 3.35 6.82 -21.61
CA PHE A 448 4.06 5.59 -21.90
C PHE A 448 5.57 5.83 -22.04
N MET A 449 5.98 6.86 -22.79
CA MET A 449 7.41 7.20 -22.96
C MET A 449 8.17 7.47 -21.67
N GLN A 450 7.47 7.89 -20.62
CA GLN A 450 8.08 8.22 -19.33
C GLN A 450 7.99 7.08 -18.31
N THR A 451 7.15 6.06 -18.56
CA THR A 451 6.71 5.10 -17.51
C THR A 451 6.99 3.63 -17.81
N ILE A 452 7.50 3.28 -19.00
CA ILE A 452 7.77 1.88 -19.41
C ILE A 452 8.65 1.10 -18.43
N ASP A 453 9.58 1.79 -17.77
CA ASP A 453 10.65 1.15 -17.02
C ASP A 453 10.29 0.84 -15.56
N GLN A 454 9.22 1.45 -15.02
CA GLN A 454 8.84 1.31 -13.61
C GLN A 454 7.31 1.39 -13.43
N LEU A 455 6.62 0.30 -13.77
CA LEU A 455 5.20 0.11 -13.46
C LEU A 455 5.07 -0.74 -12.20
N THR A 456 4.14 -0.40 -11.31
CA THR A 456 3.93 -1.15 -10.07
C THR A 456 2.46 -1.55 -9.94
N VAL A 457 2.22 -2.83 -9.69
CA VAL A 457 0.90 -3.30 -9.25
C VAL A 457 0.92 -3.46 -7.74
N THR A 458 -0.09 -2.90 -7.08
CA THR A 458 -0.23 -2.93 -5.63
C THR A 458 -1.61 -3.46 -5.26
N LEU A 459 -1.64 -4.46 -4.37
CA LEU A 459 -2.86 -5.03 -3.80
C LEU A 459 -2.88 -4.72 -2.31
N LYS A 460 -4.05 -4.32 -1.79
CA LYS A 460 -4.25 -4.07 -0.36
C LYS A 460 -5.50 -4.80 0.11
N ASN A 461 -5.40 -5.46 1.25
CA ASN A 461 -6.53 -6.13 1.88
C ASN A 461 -7.15 -5.24 2.95
N LEU A 462 -8.46 -5.02 2.86
CA LEU A 462 -9.27 -4.33 3.86
C LEU A 462 -10.21 -5.30 4.59
N ASN A 463 -10.13 -6.60 4.27
CA ASN A 463 -10.93 -7.63 4.91
C ASN A 463 -10.37 -8.01 6.29
N ASN A 464 -11.26 -8.48 7.16
CA ASN A 464 -10.93 -9.19 8.39
C ASN A 464 -10.61 -10.67 8.16
N VAL A 465 -10.36 -11.07 6.91
CA VAL A 465 -9.96 -12.41 6.53
C VAL A 465 -8.71 -12.34 5.67
N LYS A 466 -7.88 -13.35 5.78
CA LYS A 466 -6.71 -13.54 4.93
C LYS A 466 -7.16 -13.79 3.49
N VAL A 467 -6.51 -13.13 2.54
CA VAL A 467 -6.80 -13.27 1.10
C VAL A 467 -5.55 -13.80 0.41
N VAL A 468 -5.70 -14.91 -0.30
CA VAL A 468 -4.64 -15.52 -1.11
C VAL A 468 -5.14 -15.64 -2.53
N GLY A 469 -4.24 -15.43 -3.49
CA GLY A 469 -4.59 -15.51 -4.88
C GLY A 469 -3.41 -15.26 -5.81
N LYS A 470 -3.74 -15.02 -7.07
CA LYS A 470 -2.79 -14.74 -8.13
C LYS A 470 -3.13 -13.43 -8.82
N VAL A 471 -2.12 -12.61 -9.04
CA VAL A 471 -2.23 -11.39 -9.85
C VAL A 471 -1.53 -11.60 -11.19
N THR A 472 -2.27 -11.36 -12.26
CA THR A 472 -1.78 -11.37 -13.62
C THR A 472 -1.95 -9.97 -14.21
N VAL A 473 -0.88 -9.39 -14.75
CA VAL A 473 -0.96 -8.14 -15.51
C VAL A 473 -0.73 -8.46 -16.98
N GLN A 474 -1.61 -7.96 -17.82
CA GLN A 474 -1.57 -8.10 -19.27
C GLN A 474 -1.52 -6.71 -19.91
N VAL A 475 -0.94 -6.63 -21.09
CA VAL A 475 -1.02 -5.47 -21.97
C VAL A 475 -1.68 -5.87 -23.28
N SER A 476 -2.52 -4.99 -23.79
CA SER A 476 -2.99 -5.08 -25.17
C SER A 476 -2.79 -3.79 -25.93
N TRP A 477 -2.53 -3.90 -27.22
CA TRP A 477 -2.47 -2.78 -28.16
C TRP A 477 -3.07 -3.17 -29.49
N ASP A 478 -3.52 -2.17 -30.23
CA ASP A 478 -4.05 -2.38 -31.57
C ASP A 478 -2.89 -2.42 -32.57
N THR A 479 -2.87 -3.44 -33.41
CA THR A 479 -2.02 -3.55 -34.60
C THR A 479 -2.86 -3.45 -35.87
N ASN A 480 -2.21 -3.28 -37.03
CA ASN A 480 -2.89 -3.27 -38.33
C ASN A 480 -3.65 -4.58 -38.63
N GLN A 481 -3.39 -5.68 -37.90
CA GLN A 481 -4.09 -6.96 -38.05
C GLN A 481 -5.13 -7.26 -36.95
N GLY A 482 -5.28 -6.38 -35.95
CA GLY A 482 -6.18 -6.57 -34.81
C GLY A 482 -5.50 -6.30 -33.46
N GLN A 483 -6.22 -6.57 -32.38
CA GLN A 483 -5.72 -6.35 -31.02
C GLN A 483 -4.78 -7.50 -30.61
N SER A 484 -3.54 -7.15 -30.25
CA SER A 484 -2.57 -8.07 -29.65
C SER A 484 -2.68 -8.02 -28.13
N LEU A 485 -2.49 -9.16 -27.46
CA LEU A 485 -2.56 -9.29 -26.00
C LEU A 485 -1.36 -10.10 -25.50
N HIS A 486 -0.61 -9.55 -24.55
CA HIS A 486 0.58 -10.16 -23.97
C HIS A 486 0.55 -10.10 -22.44
N GLN A 487 1.05 -11.15 -21.79
CA GLN A 487 1.15 -11.19 -20.33
C GLN A 487 2.48 -10.58 -19.87
N LEU A 488 2.43 -9.61 -18.96
CA LEU A 488 3.58 -8.92 -18.37
C LEU A 488 3.98 -9.45 -17.00
N LEU A 489 3.03 -9.91 -16.20
CA LEU A 489 3.30 -10.37 -14.85
C LEU A 489 2.33 -11.51 -14.50
N ALA A 490 2.82 -12.49 -13.77
CA ALA A 490 2.00 -13.48 -13.07
C ALA A 490 2.69 -13.83 -11.75
N LYS A 491 2.08 -13.47 -10.62
CA LYS A 491 2.63 -13.72 -9.28
C LYS A 491 1.54 -14.11 -8.30
N ASP A 492 1.88 -15.02 -7.41
CA ASP A 492 1.04 -15.36 -6.27
C ASP A 492 1.21 -14.28 -5.19
N PHE A 493 0.13 -13.96 -4.48
CA PHE A 493 0.13 -12.99 -3.40
C PHE A 493 -0.56 -13.56 -2.16
N ILE A 494 -0.10 -13.08 -1.00
CA ILE A 494 -0.70 -13.38 0.30
C ILE A 494 -0.92 -12.04 0.98
N LEU A 495 -2.19 -11.73 1.29
CA LEU A 495 -2.57 -10.56 2.06
C LEU A 495 -3.17 -11.00 3.39
N GLU A 496 -2.53 -10.62 4.47
CA GLU A 496 -2.96 -10.93 5.83
C GLU A 496 -4.26 -10.20 6.20
N GLU A 497 -4.98 -10.76 7.18
CA GLU A 497 -6.21 -10.19 7.68
C GLU A 497 -5.99 -8.85 8.40
N VAL A 498 -6.95 -7.94 8.28
CA VAL A 498 -6.98 -6.70 9.05
C VAL A 498 -7.70 -6.98 10.39
N PRO A 499 -7.04 -6.78 11.54
CA PRO A 499 -7.68 -6.99 12.84
C PRO A 499 -8.96 -6.17 12.99
N THR A 500 -9.96 -6.70 13.67
CA THR A 500 -11.26 -6.01 13.84
C THR A 500 -11.15 -4.68 14.59
N THR A 501 -10.12 -4.50 15.43
CA THR A 501 -9.78 -3.22 16.09
C THR A 501 -9.37 -2.12 15.12
N ASN A 502 -8.99 -2.50 13.90
CA ASN A 502 -8.39 -1.66 12.87
C ASN A 502 -9.38 -1.34 11.72
N ILE A 503 -10.60 -1.87 11.77
CA ILE A 503 -11.66 -1.64 10.78
C ILE A 503 -12.59 -0.56 11.30
N LEU A 504 -12.88 0.44 10.47
CA LEU A 504 -13.83 1.50 10.79
C LEU A 504 -15.24 0.89 10.82
N GLN A 505 -15.88 0.91 11.99
CA GLN A 505 -17.25 0.42 12.17
C GLN A 505 -18.19 1.63 12.29
N ILE A 506 -19.16 1.72 11.38
CA ILE A 506 -20.26 2.69 11.49
C ILE A 506 -21.37 2.00 12.29
N CYS A 507 -21.58 2.43 13.54
CA CYS A 507 -22.70 1.97 14.35
C CYS A 507 -23.90 2.92 14.13
N TYR A 508 -24.99 2.42 13.54
CA TYR A 508 -26.26 3.12 13.56
C TYR A 508 -26.97 2.84 14.90
N ASN A 509 -27.24 3.88 15.68
CA ASN A 509 -28.28 3.80 16.70
C ASN A 509 -29.63 4.03 15.99
N HIS A 510 -30.38 2.97 15.74
CA HIS A 510 -31.83 3.12 15.56
C HIS A 510 -32.48 3.35 16.94
N GLU A 511 -33.57 4.09 16.92
CA GLU A 511 -34.22 4.76 18.05
C GLU A 511 -34.46 3.88 19.29
N VAL A 512 -34.46 4.56 20.43
CA VAL A 512 -34.61 4.05 21.81
C VAL A 512 -35.88 3.20 21.97
N GLY A 513 -35.75 1.97 22.50
CA GLY A 513 -36.79 1.40 23.35
C GLY A 513 -37.20 -0.06 23.21
N ILE A 514 -36.60 -0.87 22.33
CA ILE A 514 -36.89 -2.32 22.25
C ILE A 514 -35.57 -3.07 22.08
N GLU A 515 -35.44 -4.28 22.64
CA GLU A 515 -34.29 -5.15 22.40
C GLU A 515 -34.13 -5.39 20.89
N ILE A 516 -33.04 -4.91 20.30
CA ILE A 516 -32.72 -5.14 18.88
C ILE A 516 -31.36 -5.82 18.78
N THR A 517 -31.35 -6.96 18.10
CA THR A 517 -30.17 -7.66 17.59
C THR A 517 -29.33 -6.68 16.77
N ARG A 518 -28.08 -6.47 17.21
CA ARG A 518 -27.10 -5.60 16.54
C ARG A 518 -26.85 -6.10 15.11
N GLU A 519 -27.43 -5.43 14.11
CA GLU A 519 -27.02 -5.61 12.73
C GLU A 519 -25.83 -4.68 12.46
N ILE A 520 -24.63 -5.28 12.44
CA ILE A 520 -23.37 -4.58 12.20
C ILE A 520 -23.15 -4.56 10.69
N ILE A 521 -23.25 -3.40 10.06
CA ILE A 521 -22.88 -3.22 8.66
C ILE A 521 -21.46 -2.64 8.59
N PRO A 522 -20.42 -3.44 8.27
CA PRO A 522 -19.07 -2.93 8.13
C PRO A 522 -18.98 -2.05 6.88
N THR A 523 -18.97 -0.73 7.07
CA THR A 523 -18.87 0.23 5.96
C THR A 523 -17.48 0.87 5.96
N ILE A 524 -16.78 0.78 4.82
CA ILE A 524 -15.49 1.45 4.60
C ILE A 524 -15.77 2.81 3.96
N LEU A 525 -15.18 3.88 4.51
CA LEU A 525 -15.20 5.22 3.94
C LEU A 525 -14.84 5.17 2.44
N GLY A 526 -15.80 5.53 1.58
CA GLY A 526 -15.65 5.53 0.11
C GLY A 526 -16.45 4.48 -0.64
N THR A 527 -17.14 3.56 0.05
CA THR A 527 -18.12 2.66 -0.58
C THR A 527 -19.52 3.26 -0.44
N ASN A 528 -20.08 3.77 -1.54
CA ASN A 528 -21.49 4.12 -1.59
C ASN A 528 -22.30 2.83 -1.64
N SER A 529 -22.89 2.42 -0.52
CA SER A 529 -24.04 1.51 -0.54
C SER A 529 -25.24 2.30 -1.05
N ILE A 530 -25.61 2.08 -2.32
CA ILE A 530 -26.96 2.33 -2.84
C ILE A 530 -27.82 1.12 -2.49
#